data_AF-A0A1Y4MWY2-F1
#
_entry.id   AF-A0A1Y4MWY2-F1
#
_cell.length_a   1.000
_cell.length_b   1.000
_cell.length_c   1.000
_cell.angle_alpha   90.00
_cell.angle_beta   90.00
_cell.angle_gamma   90.00
#
_symmetry.space_group_name_H-M   'P 1'
#
loop_
_entity.id
_entity.type
_entity.pdbx_description
1 polymer ?
#
loop_
_entity_poly.entity_id
_entity_poly.type
_entity_poly.pdbx_seq_one_letter_code
_entity_poly.pdbx_strand_id
1 'polypeptide(L)'
;MENNLETWKKLYETTKIWSTKKPWLYLESNDWIQIEFDDMESIYCTIMGSMGECIGLSIYQGDSGLADLISISREYDDIDLSTYMMFDQNCITLYMGNRDEVPKHQKNIIKQLGLRYRGNGNWPYFLSFKKGFMPFDIDDNQAALLIKVMEKLLEIVPYYQKGKIDVEFEENEMIYAHIENNQWQYEAICIPDIDKFVAVIPENEQLMNKLKATSYNDNELIIDINYAAGFVTDPDYSQPINPLLVIVFDKKSEMIVFQEMLKPDDDEIQLALDFLVSYILQYGRPRTIYFKNPIVWCALSELCIQCKIALKISKLPLVDEYFETIRNIL
;
A
#
# COMPACT_ATOMS: atom_id res chain seq x y z
N MET A 1 25.01 9.43 3.14
CA MET A 1 25.24 10.03 1.82
C MET A 1 24.98 11.51 1.91
N GLU A 2 25.74 12.33 1.20
CA GLU A 2 25.54 13.78 1.14
C GLU A 2 24.36 14.03 0.19
N ASN A 3 23.27 14.63 0.68
CA ASN A 3 22.09 14.88 -0.15
C ASN A 3 22.41 15.91 -1.23
N ASN A 4 21.79 15.80 -2.40
CA ASN A 4 21.83 16.86 -3.40
C ASN A 4 21.00 18.07 -2.95
N LEU A 5 21.65 19.00 -2.24
CA LEU A 5 21.00 20.20 -1.70
C LEU A 5 20.31 21.07 -2.76
N GLU A 6 20.75 21.01 -4.02
CA GLU A 6 20.07 21.72 -5.12
C GLU A 6 18.71 21.10 -5.43
N THR A 7 18.64 19.77 -5.54
CA THR A 7 17.37 19.05 -5.70
C THR A 7 16.41 19.34 -4.55
N TRP A 8 16.89 19.23 -3.31
CA TRP A 8 16.05 19.50 -2.13
C TRP A 8 15.59 20.95 -2.05
N LYS A 9 16.44 21.90 -2.43
CA LYS A 9 16.03 23.31 -2.53
C LYS A 9 14.91 23.48 -3.54
N LYS A 10 15.03 22.90 -4.74
CA LYS A 10 13.99 22.93 -5.76
C LYS A 10 12.70 22.27 -5.25
N LEU A 11 12.79 21.13 -4.55
CA LEU A 11 11.64 20.44 -3.95
C LEU A 11 10.87 21.38 -3.02
N TYR A 12 11.54 22.00 -2.04
CA TYR A 12 10.87 22.94 -1.12
C TYR A 12 10.33 24.20 -1.80
N GLU A 13 10.98 24.69 -2.87
CA GLU A 13 10.48 25.81 -3.68
C GLU A 13 9.20 25.42 -4.44
N THR A 14 9.18 24.26 -5.08
CA THR A 14 7.99 23.71 -5.74
C THR A 14 6.87 23.45 -4.73
N THR A 15 7.18 22.91 -3.55
CA THR A 15 6.19 22.74 -2.47
C THR A 15 5.62 24.08 -1.99
N LYS A 16 6.42 25.14 -1.93
CA LYS A 16 5.90 26.47 -1.59
C LYS A 16 4.90 27.00 -2.64
N ILE A 17 5.16 26.74 -3.93
CA ILE A 17 4.22 27.08 -5.01
C ILE A 17 2.94 26.25 -4.86
N TRP A 18 3.07 24.94 -4.64
CA TRP A 18 1.96 24.03 -4.34
C TRP A 18 1.08 24.55 -3.19
N SER A 19 1.68 24.86 -2.04
CA SER A 19 0.94 25.36 -0.87
C SER A 19 0.29 26.73 -1.11
N THR A 20 0.80 27.52 -2.05
CA THR A 20 0.21 28.81 -2.44
C THR A 20 -0.99 28.60 -3.37
N LYS A 21 -0.90 27.63 -4.29
CA LYS A 21 -1.96 27.32 -5.27
C LYS A 21 -3.11 26.51 -4.68
N LYS A 22 -2.84 25.76 -3.59
CA LYS A 22 -3.81 24.95 -2.86
C LYS A 22 -4.66 24.01 -3.76
N PRO A 23 -4.04 23.09 -4.53
CA PRO A 23 -4.78 22.18 -5.41
C PRO A 23 -5.88 21.38 -4.71
N TRP A 24 -5.68 21.03 -3.44
CA TRP A 24 -6.65 20.31 -2.61
C TRP A 24 -7.97 21.05 -2.40
N LEU A 25 -8.08 22.35 -2.70
CA LEU A 25 -9.36 23.07 -2.69
C LEU A 25 -10.24 22.76 -3.91
N TYR A 26 -9.72 22.01 -4.88
CA TYR A 26 -10.36 21.75 -6.17
C TYR A 26 -10.44 20.27 -6.53
N LEU A 27 -9.63 19.43 -5.88
CA LEU A 27 -9.55 18.00 -6.11
C LEU A 27 -9.57 17.29 -4.76
N GLU A 28 -10.32 16.21 -4.68
CA GLU A 28 -10.46 15.35 -3.51
C GLU A 28 -9.59 14.09 -3.62
N SER A 29 -9.55 13.28 -2.56
CA SER A 29 -8.69 12.08 -2.50
C SER A 29 -9.05 11.01 -3.53
N ASN A 30 -10.28 11.04 -4.06
CA ASN A 30 -10.76 10.13 -5.08
C ASN A 30 -10.67 10.72 -6.50
N ASP A 31 -10.23 11.97 -6.64
CA ASP A 31 -10.06 12.65 -7.94
C ASP A 31 -8.66 12.36 -8.49
N TRP A 32 -8.49 11.17 -9.07
CA TRP A 32 -7.17 10.70 -9.45
C TRP A 32 -6.67 11.33 -10.76
N ILE A 33 -5.35 11.40 -10.88
CA ILE A 33 -4.67 11.90 -12.07
C ILE A 33 -3.57 10.92 -12.46
N GLN A 34 -3.65 10.36 -13.67
CA GLN A 34 -2.57 9.63 -14.32
C GLN A 34 -1.71 10.62 -15.13
N ILE A 35 -0.40 10.52 -14.97
CA ILE A 35 0.58 11.26 -15.77
C ILE A 35 1.51 10.26 -16.45
N GLU A 36 1.51 10.25 -17.77
CA GLU A 36 2.41 9.45 -18.58
C GLU A 36 3.54 10.33 -19.12
N PHE A 37 4.76 10.04 -18.69
CA PHE A 37 5.98 10.65 -19.21
C PHE A 37 6.67 9.68 -20.18
N ASP A 38 7.38 10.18 -21.19
CA ASP A 38 8.01 9.34 -22.23
C ASP A 38 9.10 8.38 -21.70
N ASP A 39 9.69 8.66 -20.54
CA ASP A 39 10.91 8.04 -20.02
C ASP A 39 10.68 7.12 -18.81
N MET A 40 9.42 6.90 -18.40
CA MET A 40 9.11 6.12 -17.21
C MET A 40 7.67 5.57 -17.23
N GLU A 41 7.38 4.69 -16.29
CA GLU A 41 6.02 4.19 -16.07
C GLU A 41 5.07 5.33 -15.67
N SER A 42 3.78 5.13 -15.96
CA SER A 42 2.71 6.02 -15.56
C SER A 42 2.74 6.30 -14.06
N ILE A 43 2.48 7.55 -13.70
CA ILE A 43 2.38 8.00 -12.31
C ILE A 43 0.92 8.33 -11.99
N TYR A 44 0.38 7.70 -10.97
CA TYR A 44 -0.97 7.94 -10.45
C TYR A 44 -0.89 8.82 -9.22
N CYS A 45 -1.68 9.88 -9.19
CA CYS A 45 -1.65 10.90 -8.14
C CYS A 45 -3.00 10.98 -7.44
N THR A 46 -2.97 11.12 -6.12
CA THR A 46 -4.11 11.51 -5.29
C THR A 46 -3.74 12.72 -4.44
N ILE A 47 -4.65 13.70 -4.38
CA ILE A 47 -4.47 14.96 -3.65
C ILE A 47 -5.38 14.94 -2.42
N MET A 48 -4.79 15.09 -1.25
CA MET A 48 -5.49 14.99 0.02
C MET A 48 -5.72 16.37 0.64
N GLY A 49 -6.81 16.49 1.41
CA GLY A 49 -7.07 17.62 2.29
C GLY A 49 -8.09 18.64 1.79
N SER A 50 -9.08 18.22 1.01
CA SER A 50 -10.24 19.04 0.61
C SER A 50 -10.98 19.66 1.81
N MET A 51 -11.02 18.94 2.93
CA MET A 51 -11.61 19.41 4.20
C MET A 51 -10.62 20.18 5.11
N GLY A 52 -9.39 20.44 4.65
CA GLY A 52 -8.37 21.17 5.40
C GLY A 52 -7.58 20.33 6.41
N GLU A 53 -7.82 19.02 6.46
CA GLU A 53 -7.09 18.06 7.29
C GLU A 53 -6.24 17.14 6.39
N CYS A 54 -5.11 16.63 6.91
CA CYS A 54 -4.23 15.71 6.17
C CYS A 54 -3.86 16.22 4.75
N ILE A 55 -3.51 17.50 4.63
CA ILE A 55 -3.15 18.10 3.33
C ILE A 55 -1.90 17.40 2.79
N GLY A 56 -1.99 16.84 1.59
CA GLY A 56 -0.89 16.10 1.00
C GLY A 56 -1.08 15.72 -0.47
N LEU A 57 -0.08 15.03 -1.01
CA LEU A 57 -0.04 14.47 -2.35
C LEU A 57 0.67 13.12 -2.26
N SER A 58 0.00 12.03 -2.65
CA SER A 58 0.65 10.73 -2.83
C SER A 58 0.78 10.41 -4.31
N ILE A 59 1.94 9.88 -4.70
CA ILE A 59 2.22 9.42 -6.05
C ILE A 59 2.55 7.92 -6.03
N TYR A 60 1.99 7.19 -6.99
CA TYR A 60 2.11 5.75 -7.17
C TYR A 60 2.63 5.47 -8.57
N GLN A 61 3.57 4.54 -8.71
CA GLN A 61 4.24 4.28 -9.98
C GLN A 61 3.78 2.95 -10.59
N GLY A 62 3.42 3.00 -11.87
CA GLY A 62 3.04 1.85 -12.69
C GLY A 62 1.76 1.14 -12.25
N ASP A 63 1.46 0.04 -12.92
CA ASP A 63 0.24 -0.77 -12.68
C ASP A 63 0.18 -1.29 -11.24
N SER A 64 1.32 -1.67 -10.66
CA SER A 64 1.40 -2.08 -9.26
C SER A 64 1.05 -0.93 -8.29
N GLY A 65 1.47 0.29 -8.61
CA GLY A 65 1.12 1.48 -7.84
C GLY A 65 -0.37 1.83 -7.96
N LEU A 66 -0.96 1.67 -9.16
CA LEU A 66 -2.41 1.83 -9.33
C LEU A 66 -3.17 0.77 -8.53
N ALA A 67 -2.71 -0.49 -8.53
CA ALA A 67 -3.30 -1.56 -7.73
C ALA A 67 -3.25 -1.24 -6.22
N ASP A 68 -2.12 -0.69 -5.75
CA ASP A 68 -2.00 -0.20 -4.36
C ASP A 68 -2.99 0.93 -4.08
N LEU A 69 -3.07 1.96 -4.94
CA LEU A 69 -3.99 3.08 -4.81
C LEU A 69 -5.46 2.63 -4.76
N ILE A 70 -5.87 1.74 -5.67
CA ILE A 70 -7.20 1.12 -5.67
C ILE A 70 -7.44 0.33 -4.38
N SER A 71 -6.43 -0.40 -3.90
CA SER A 71 -6.59 -1.21 -2.70
C SER A 71 -6.81 -0.37 -1.44
N ILE A 72 -6.13 0.77 -1.29
CA ILE A 72 -6.26 1.63 -0.11
C ILE A 72 -7.49 2.54 -0.15
N SER A 73 -8.06 2.80 -1.33
CA SER A 73 -9.24 3.66 -1.49
C SER A 73 -10.56 2.93 -1.24
N ARG A 74 -10.53 1.60 -1.17
CA ARG A 74 -11.69 0.78 -0.83
C ARG A 74 -12.11 0.99 0.62
N GLU A 75 -13.42 0.97 0.84
CA GLU A 75 -13.97 0.91 2.20
C GLU A 75 -13.85 -0.52 2.74
N TYR A 76 -13.23 -0.66 3.92
CA TYR A 76 -13.13 -1.92 4.64
C TYR A 76 -13.92 -1.83 5.94
N ASP A 77 -14.85 -2.75 6.15
CA ASP A 77 -15.63 -2.86 7.39
C ASP A 77 -14.79 -3.30 8.61
N ASP A 78 -13.57 -3.80 8.36
CA ASP A 78 -12.65 -4.33 9.36
C ASP A 78 -11.43 -3.41 9.51
N ILE A 79 -11.22 -2.89 10.72
CA ILE A 79 -10.18 -1.89 11.02
C ILE A 79 -8.76 -2.47 10.91
N ASP A 80 -8.59 -3.76 11.18
CA ASP A 80 -7.30 -4.41 11.04
C ASP A 80 -6.94 -4.60 9.57
N LEU A 81 -7.93 -4.88 8.73
CA LEU A 81 -7.73 -4.98 7.29
C LEU A 81 -7.45 -3.61 6.67
N SER A 82 -8.15 -2.55 7.10
CA SER A 82 -7.83 -1.20 6.64
C SER A 82 -6.43 -0.77 7.07
N THR A 83 -6.04 -1.06 8.31
CA THR A 83 -4.67 -0.83 8.82
C THR A 83 -3.64 -1.64 8.03
N TYR A 84 -3.94 -2.89 7.69
CA TYR A 84 -3.08 -3.71 6.84
C TYR A 84 -2.83 -3.03 5.49
N MET A 85 -3.88 -2.56 4.80
CA MET A 85 -3.74 -1.89 3.49
C MET A 85 -2.92 -0.61 3.58
N MET A 86 -3.00 0.13 4.69
CA MET A 86 -2.19 1.34 4.89
C MET A 86 -0.68 1.07 4.89
N PHE A 87 -0.25 -0.10 5.34
CA PHE A 87 1.17 -0.50 5.35
C PHE A 87 1.56 -1.36 4.15
N ASP A 88 0.59 -2.00 3.51
CA ASP A 88 0.77 -2.80 2.31
C ASP A 88 0.71 -1.91 1.06
N GLN A 89 1.60 -0.94 0.90
CA GLN A 89 1.62 -0.09 -0.29
C GLN A 89 3.01 0.46 -0.60
N ASN A 90 3.21 0.85 -1.85
CA ASN A 90 4.41 1.55 -2.30
C ASN A 90 4.02 2.89 -2.92
N CYS A 91 4.35 3.99 -2.24
CA CYS A 91 4.07 5.33 -2.71
C CYS A 91 5.05 6.35 -2.15
N ILE A 92 5.08 7.53 -2.76
CA ILE A 92 5.81 8.68 -2.22
C ILE A 92 4.79 9.75 -1.87
N THR A 93 4.85 10.26 -0.64
CA THR A 93 3.86 11.20 -0.15
C THR A 93 4.52 12.49 0.32
N LEU A 94 4.03 13.62 -0.17
CA LEU A 94 4.18 14.93 0.45
C LEU A 94 3.05 15.12 1.47
N TYR A 95 3.40 15.54 2.68
CA TYR A 95 2.46 16.01 3.69
C TYR A 95 2.76 17.45 4.10
N MET A 96 1.71 18.18 4.46
CA MET A 96 1.77 19.48 5.13
C MET A 96 1.30 19.32 6.57
N GLY A 97 2.25 19.24 7.51
CA GLY A 97 1.95 18.95 8.92
C GLY A 97 2.63 19.91 9.90
N ASN A 98 2.85 19.41 11.10
CA ASN A 98 3.48 20.12 12.20
C ASN A 98 4.98 19.86 12.24
N ARG A 99 5.68 20.70 13.01
CA ARG A 99 7.14 20.62 13.11
C ARG A 99 7.61 19.28 13.67
N ASP A 100 6.90 18.71 14.63
CA ASP A 100 7.24 17.47 15.29
C ASP A 100 7.16 16.26 14.34
N GLU A 101 6.23 16.27 13.39
CA GLU A 101 6.03 15.23 12.38
C GLU A 101 7.16 15.15 11.33
N VAL A 102 7.84 16.27 11.04
CA VAL A 102 8.93 16.29 10.04
C VAL A 102 10.09 15.38 10.46
N PRO A 103 10.57 14.46 9.60
CA PRO A 103 11.73 13.63 9.89
C PRO A 103 12.98 14.43 10.28
N LYS A 104 13.82 13.85 11.14
CA LYS A 104 15.03 14.53 11.65
C LYS A 104 16.00 14.92 10.53
N HIS A 105 16.15 14.07 9.51
CA HIS A 105 16.98 14.34 8.35
C HIS A 105 16.47 15.55 7.57
N GLN A 106 15.19 15.58 7.21
CA GLN A 106 14.56 16.72 6.53
C GLN A 106 14.60 18.01 7.34
N LYS A 107 14.42 17.96 8.67
CA LYS A 107 14.64 19.11 9.57
C LYS A 107 16.05 19.70 9.42
N ASN A 108 17.07 18.85 9.23
CA ASN A 108 18.45 19.31 9.02
C ASN A 108 18.62 19.96 7.65
N ILE A 109 18.02 19.40 6.58
CA ILE A 109 18.03 20.00 5.24
C ILE A 109 17.38 21.38 5.26
N ILE A 110 16.18 21.49 5.84
CA ILE A 110 15.46 22.78 6.02
C ILE A 110 16.37 23.82 6.69
N LYS A 111 17.09 23.42 7.74
CA LYS A 111 18.03 24.30 8.45
C LYS A 111 19.23 24.69 7.58
N GLN A 112 19.82 23.75 6.84
CA GLN A 112 20.95 24.02 5.94
C GLN A 112 20.57 24.98 4.80
N LEU A 113 19.36 24.85 4.28
CA LEU A 113 18.82 25.74 3.24
C LEU A 113 18.35 27.11 3.78
N GLY A 114 18.37 27.31 5.10
CA GLY A 114 17.92 28.56 5.74
C GLY A 114 16.40 28.79 5.65
N LEU A 115 15.63 27.75 5.39
CA LEU A 115 14.17 27.82 5.25
C LEU A 115 13.48 27.94 6.62
N ARG A 116 12.33 28.60 6.65
CA ARG A 116 11.55 28.84 7.87
C ARG A 116 10.06 28.65 7.61
N TYR A 117 9.43 27.83 8.45
CA TYR A 117 8.00 27.59 8.45
C TYR A 117 7.40 28.05 9.79
N ARG A 118 6.16 28.52 9.78
CA ARG A 118 5.44 29.02 10.97
C ARG A 118 4.01 28.52 10.96
N GLY A 119 3.47 28.25 12.16
CA GLY A 119 2.12 27.74 12.34
C GLY A 119 2.03 26.22 12.16
N ASN A 120 0.94 25.67 12.68
CA ASN A 120 0.58 24.26 12.57
C ASN A 120 0.15 23.96 11.13
N GLY A 121 0.44 22.75 10.64
CA GLY A 121 0.08 22.32 9.28
C GLY A 121 0.88 22.97 8.14
N ASN A 122 1.92 23.77 8.43
CA ASN A 122 2.69 24.49 7.41
C ASN A 122 4.10 23.92 7.19
N TRP A 123 4.43 22.78 7.81
CA TRP A 123 5.73 22.13 7.66
C TRP A 123 5.64 21.04 6.60
N PRO A 124 6.26 21.21 5.42
CA PRO A 124 6.32 20.17 4.42
C PRO A 124 7.28 19.07 4.86
N TYR A 125 6.86 17.82 4.70
CA TYR A 125 7.71 16.65 4.82
C TYR A 125 7.31 15.58 3.82
N PHE A 126 8.25 14.71 3.49
CA PHE A 126 8.11 13.73 2.43
C PHE A 126 8.41 12.33 2.94
N LEU A 127 7.56 11.36 2.64
CA LEU A 127 7.77 9.98 3.08
C LEU A 127 7.75 9.04 1.87
N SER A 128 8.64 8.05 1.90
CA SER A 128 8.56 6.88 1.04
C SER A 128 7.87 5.77 1.83
N PHE A 129 6.75 5.29 1.32
CA PHE A 129 6.10 4.06 1.77
C PHE A 129 6.65 2.90 0.96
N LYS A 130 7.03 1.83 1.65
CA LYS A 130 7.47 0.59 1.04
C LYS A 130 6.85 -0.55 1.83
N LYS A 131 6.21 -1.49 1.14
CA LYS A 131 5.59 -2.68 1.74
C LYS A 131 6.57 -3.37 2.69
N GLY A 132 6.11 -3.70 3.90
CA GLY A 132 6.93 -4.36 4.92
C GLY A 132 7.89 -3.44 5.67
N PHE A 133 7.90 -2.13 5.42
CA PHE A 133 8.78 -1.20 6.12
C PHE A 133 8.03 -0.08 6.81
N MET A 134 8.69 0.54 7.79
CA MET A 134 8.26 1.83 8.33
C MET A 134 8.34 2.90 7.23
N PRO A 135 7.34 3.80 7.11
CA PRO A 135 7.47 4.98 6.25
C PRO A 135 8.72 5.77 6.61
N PHE A 136 9.54 6.09 5.61
CA PHE A 136 10.88 6.62 5.83
C PHE A 136 11.20 7.83 4.95
N ASP A 137 12.37 8.43 5.15
CA ASP A 137 12.83 9.55 4.33
C ASP A 137 12.93 9.15 2.85
N ILE A 138 12.57 10.08 1.96
CA ILE A 138 12.79 9.93 0.51
C ILE A 138 14.26 10.12 0.15
N ASP A 139 14.70 9.52 -0.96
CA ASP A 139 16.01 9.77 -1.56
C ASP A 139 15.99 10.93 -2.59
N ASP A 140 17.17 11.25 -3.15
CA ASP A 140 17.31 12.34 -4.13
C ASP A 140 16.58 12.08 -5.46
N ASN A 141 16.43 10.81 -5.86
CA ASN A 141 15.70 10.44 -7.09
C ASN A 141 14.19 10.59 -6.88
N GLN A 142 13.69 10.15 -5.73
CA GLN A 142 12.30 10.32 -5.32
C GLN A 142 11.96 11.81 -5.15
N ALA A 143 12.89 12.62 -4.63
CA ALA A 143 12.75 14.07 -4.57
C ALA A 143 12.65 14.69 -5.98
N ALA A 144 13.49 14.26 -6.92
CA ALA A 144 13.43 14.71 -8.31
C ALA A 144 12.10 14.31 -9.00
N LEU A 145 11.61 13.09 -8.74
CA LEU A 145 10.33 12.61 -9.24
C LEU A 145 9.16 13.44 -8.71
N LEU A 146 9.11 13.68 -7.40
CA LEU A 146 8.09 14.54 -6.78
C LEU A 146 8.08 15.93 -7.40
N ILE A 147 9.25 16.54 -7.64
CA ILE A 147 9.34 17.84 -8.32
C ILE A 147 8.67 17.77 -9.70
N LYS A 148 9.06 16.79 -10.53
CA LYS A 148 8.56 16.61 -11.90
C LYS A 148 7.03 16.47 -11.91
N VAL A 149 6.49 15.65 -11.01
CA VAL A 149 5.05 15.41 -10.87
C VAL A 149 4.32 16.65 -10.36
N MET A 150 4.82 17.30 -9.30
CA MET A 150 4.20 18.51 -8.74
C MET A 150 4.17 19.67 -9.75
N GLU A 151 5.25 19.86 -10.52
CA GLU A 151 5.29 20.85 -11.60
C GLU A 151 4.20 20.57 -12.65
N LYS A 152 4.03 19.31 -13.04
CA LYS A 152 2.99 18.91 -14.00
C LYS A 152 1.57 19.09 -13.43
N LEU A 153 1.33 18.68 -12.19
CA LEU A 153 0.04 18.89 -11.53
C LEU A 153 -0.32 20.38 -11.40
N LEU A 154 0.67 21.24 -11.14
CA LEU A 154 0.49 22.69 -11.10
C LEU A 154 0.09 23.29 -12.46
N GLU A 155 0.37 22.60 -13.57
CA GLU A 155 -0.13 22.94 -14.91
C GLU A 155 -1.54 22.38 -15.16
N ILE A 156 -1.81 21.14 -14.75
CA ILE A 156 -3.10 20.44 -14.97
C ILE A 156 -4.24 21.08 -14.19
N VAL A 157 -4.04 21.36 -12.90
CA VAL A 157 -5.09 21.85 -11.99
C VAL A 157 -5.77 23.12 -12.52
N PRO A 158 -5.05 24.14 -13.03
CA PRO A 158 -5.68 25.30 -13.67
C PRO A 158 -6.49 25.00 -14.94
N TYR A 159 -6.21 23.93 -15.68
CA TYR A 159 -7.02 23.53 -16.84
C TYR A 159 -8.33 22.93 -16.38
N TYR A 160 -8.28 22.02 -15.40
CA TYR A 160 -9.47 21.46 -14.76
C TYR A 160 -10.37 22.55 -14.16
N GLN A 161 -9.81 23.48 -13.37
CA GLN A 161 -10.54 24.62 -12.79
C GLN A 161 -11.27 25.50 -13.81
N LYS A 162 -10.77 25.56 -15.04
CA LYS A 162 -11.34 26.36 -16.13
C LYS A 162 -12.35 25.56 -16.97
N GLY A 163 -12.68 24.33 -16.59
CA GLY A 163 -13.55 23.43 -17.34
C GLY A 163 -12.97 23.03 -18.69
N LYS A 164 -11.63 22.92 -18.79
CA LYS A 164 -10.95 22.50 -20.04
C LYS A 164 -10.68 21.01 -20.11
N ILE A 165 -10.92 20.30 -19.01
CA ILE A 165 -10.80 18.85 -18.91
C ILE A 165 -12.20 18.40 -18.49
N ASP A 166 -12.84 17.64 -19.36
CA ASP A 166 -14.18 17.10 -19.15
C ASP A 166 -14.00 15.72 -18.52
N VAL A 167 -14.11 15.65 -17.19
CA VAL A 167 -13.88 14.44 -16.38
C VAL A 167 -15.00 14.28 -15.37
N GLU A 168 -15.54 13.07 -15.27
CA GLU A 168 -16.62 12.68 -14.36
C GLU A 168 -16.08 11.74 -13.28
N PHE A 169 -15.43 12.28 -12.25
CA PHE A 169 -14.83 11.48 -11.16
C PHE A 169 -15.85 10.56 -10.45
N GLU A 170 -17.13 10.97 -10.37
CA GLU A 170 -18.20 10.16 -9.78
C GLU A 170 -18.53 8.91 -10.62
N GLU A 171 -18.18 8.89 -11.91
CA GLU A 171 -18.43 7.79 -12.86
C GLU A 171 -17.16 6.95 -13.12
N ASN A 172 -16.26 6.89 -12.15
CA ASN A 172 -15.01 6.11 -12.19
C ASN A 172 -14.04 6.55 -13.30
N GLU A 173 -14.02 7.85 -13.61
CA GLU A 173 -13.02 8.46 -14.48
C GLU A 173 -11.87 9.09 -13.68
N MET A 174 -10.75 9.29 -14.36
CA MET A 174 -9.60 10.05 -13.87
C MET A 174 -9.03 10.94 -14.97
N ILE A 175 -8.30 11.99 -14.57
CA ILE A 175 -7.60 12.82 -15.55
C ILE A 175 -6.38 12.06 -16.06
N TYR A 176 -6.22 11.98 -17.37
CA TYR A 176 -5.05 11.42 -18.03
C TYR A 176 -4.27 12.50 -18.76
N ALA A 177 -3.04 12.73 -18.30
CA ALA A 177 -2.08 13.63 -18.91
C ALA A 177 -1.03 12.84 -19.68
N HIS A 178 -0.94 13.05 -20.98
CA HIS A 178 0.00 12.35 -21.85
C HIS A 178 0.54 13.26 -22.96
N ILE A 179 1.56 12.80 -23.66
CA ILE A 179 2.17 13.55 -24.78
C ILE A 179 1.69 12.95 -26.10
N GLU A 180 1.00 13.76 -26.90
CA GLU A 180 0.64 13.44 -28.28
C GLU A 180 1.22 14.52 -29.21
N ASN A 181 1.91 14.12 -30.28
CA ASN A 181 2.52 15.05 -31.25
C ASN A 181 3.43 16.12 -30.61
N ASN A 182 4.23 15.72 -29.61
CA ASN A 182 5.11 16.60 -28.81
C ASN A 182 4.36 17.69 -28.02
N GLN A 183 3.08 17.49 -27.73
CA GLN A 183 2.26 18.40 -26.91
C GLN A 183 1.53 17.63 -25.83
N TRP A 184 1.40 18.26 -24.65
CA TRP A 184 0.60 17.71 -23.56
C TRP A 184 -0.89 17.77 -23.90
N GLN A 185 -1.53 16.61 -23.83
CA GLN A 185 -2.98 16.45 -23.87
C GLN A 185 -3.50 16.10 -22.48
N TYR A 186 -4.72 16.50 -22.21
CA TYR A 186 -5.43 16.23 -20.96
C TYR A 186 -6.83 15.76 -21.32
N GLU A 187 -7.15 14.52 -20.97
CA GLU A 187 -8.45 13.91 -21.25
C GLU A 187 -8.93 13.12 -20.03
N ALA A 188 -10.18 12.68 -20.07
CA ALA A 188 -10.70 11.73 -19.10
C ALA A 188 -10.62 10.31 -19.64
N ILE A 189 -10.25 9.38 -18.76
CA ILE A 189 -10.28 7.95 -19.04
C ILE A 189 -10.90 7.21 -17.86
N CYS A 190 -11.51 6.06 -18.12
CA CYS A 190 -11.93 5.17 -17.05
C CYS A 190 -10.71 4.67 -16.28
N ILE A 191 -10.83 4.62 -14.95
CA ILE A 191 -9.83 3.99 -14.09
C ILE A 191 -9.71 2.50 -14.49
N PRO A 192 -8.50 2.01 -14.84
CA PRO A 192 -8.29 0.61 -15.17
C PRO A 192 -8.68 -0.32 -14.02
N ASP A 193 -9.38 -1.41 -14.34
CA ASP A 193 -9.69 -2.46 -13.38
C ASP A 193 -8.48 -3.37 -13.18
N ILE A 194 -7.65 -3.02 -12.19
CA ILE A 194 -6.47 -3.78 -11.79
C ILE A 194 -6.69 -4.30 -10.37
N ASP A 195 -6.61 -5.63 -10.22
CA ASP A 195 -6.64 -6.23 -8.90
C ASP A 195 -5.23 -6.46 -8.36
N LYS A 196 -5.01 -5.97 -7.14
CA LYS A 196 -3.79 -6.24 -6.38
C LYS A 196 -3.71 -7.70 -5.95
N PHE A 197 -4.86 -8.32 -5.70
CA PHE A 197 -4.95 -9.64 -5.08
C PHE A 197 -5.24 -10.70 -6.14
N VAL A 198 -4.19 -11.31 -6.68
CA VAL A 198 -4.29 -12.35 -7.71
C VAL A 198 -4.06 -13.72 -7.10
N ALA A 199 -4.89 -14.71 -7.46
CA ALA A 199 -4.75 -16.08 -7.00
C ALA A 199 -3.53 -16.79 -7.60
N VAL A 200 -2.79 -17.53 -6.78
CA VAL A 200 -1.71 -18.41 -7.23
C VAL A 200 -2.27 -19.74 -7.70
N ILE A 201 -1.78 -20.22 -8.85
CA ILE A 201 -2.17 -21.50 -9.44
C ILE A 201 -1.10 -22.55 -9.11
N PRO A 202 -1.42 -23.63 -8.36
CA PRO A 202 -0.46 -24.70 -8.09
C PRO A 202 -0.12 -25.47 -9.37
N GLU A 203 1.15 -25.42 -9.80
CA GLU A 203 1.60 -26.03 -11.07
C GLU A 203 1.92 -27.53 -10.95
N ASN A 204 2.17 -28.06 -9.75
CA ASN A 204 2.62 -29.44 -9.57
C ASN A 204 1.46 -30.45 -9.57
N GLU A 205 1.12 -30.99 -10.74
CA GLU A 205 0.03 -31.96 -10.92
C GLU A 205 0.17 -33.21 -10.01
N GLN A 206 1.38 -33.73 -9.82
CA GLN A 206 1.61 -34.92 -9.00
C GLN A 206 1.28 -34.65 -7.53
N LEU A 207 1.74 -33.51 -7.02
CA LEU A 207 1.41 -33.06 -5.67
C LEU A 207 -0.09 -32.85 -5.55
N MET A 208 -0.72 -32.14 -6.50
CA MET A 208 -2.15 -31.88 -6.47
C MET A 208 -2.99 -33.17 -6.46
N ASN A 209 -2.60 -34.19 -7.22
CA ASN A 209 -3.27 -35.48 -7.20
C ASN A 209 -3.17 -36.17 -5.83
N LYS A 210 -2.02 -36.07 -5.18
CA LYS A 210 -1.82 -36.58 -3.81
C LYS A 210 -2.69 -35.84 -2.79
N LEU A 211 -2.74 -34.51 -2.87
CA LEU A 211 -3.58 -33.69 -1.98
C LEU A 211 -5.07 -34.03 -2.14
N LYS A 212 -5.56 -34.14 -3.38
CA LYS A 212 -6.94 -34.52 -3.72
C LYS A 212 -7.33 -35.91 -3.21
N ALA A 213 -6.40 -36.85 -3.25
CA ALA A 213 -6.61 -38.24 -2.81
C ALA A 213 -6.62 -38.41 -1.29
N THR A 214 -6.13 -37.42 -0.54
CA THR A 214 -6.05 -37.50 0.92
C THR A 214 -7.45 -37.40 1.53
N SER A 215 -7.75 -38.19 2.57
CA SER A 215 -9.04 -38.11 3.27
C SER A 215 -9.21 -36.79 4.01
N TYR A 216 -10.46 -36.39 4.24
CA TYR A 216 -10.75 -35.27 5.14
C TYR A 216 -10.42 -35.65 6.57
N ASN A 217 -10.04 -34.65 7.36
CA ASN A 217 -10.21 -34.66 8.80
C ASN A 217 -11.46 -33.85 9.20
N ASP A 218 -11.71 -33.75 10.49
CA ASP A 218 -12.85 -33.00 11.04
C ASP A 218 -12.42 -31.64 11.61
N ASN A 219 -11.25 -31.13 11.24
CA ASN A 219 -10.74 -29.86 11.73
C ASN A 219 -11.22 -28.71 10.86
N GLU A 220 -11.30 -27.53 11.48
CA GLU A 220 -11.52 -26.25 10.84
C GLU A 220 -10.41 -25.30 11.28
N LEU A 221 -9.79 -24.62 10.31
CA LEU A 221 -8.66 -23.73 10.57
C LEU A 221 -9.09 -22.28 10.39
N ILE A 222 -8.48 -21.39 11.16
CA ILE A 222 -8.44 -19.95 10.88
C ILE A 222 -7.01 -19.64 10.45
N ILE A 223 -6.85 -19.01 9.29
CA ILE A 223 -5.54 -18.55 8.79
C ILE A 223 -5.65 -17.05 8.60
N ASP A 224 -4.74 -16.31 9.24
CA ASP A 224 -4.69 -14.87 9.10
C ASP A 224 -3.26 -14.34 9.06
N ILE A 225 -3.12 -13.19 8.41
CA ILE A 225 -1.86 -12.51 8.17
C ILE A 225 -2.08 -11.03 8.46
N ASN A 226 -1.27 -10.46 9.33
CA ASN A 226 -1.33 -9.03 9.60
C ASN A 226 0.05 -8.47 9.99
N TYR A 227 0.24 -7.17 9.78
CA TYR A 227 1.40 -6.48 10.32
C TYR A 227 1.34 -6.50 11.85
N ALA A 228 2.46 -6.86 12.46
CA ALA A 228 2.61 -6.82 13.91
C ALA A 228 2.62 -5.37 14.44
N ALA A 229 2.71 -4.36 13.55
CA ALA A 229 2.64 -2.92 13.81
C ALA A 229 3.64 -2.40 14.88
N GLY A 230 4.61 -3.21 15.28
CA GLY A 230 5.80 -2.81 16.02
C GLY A 230 6.97 -2.73 15.04
N PHE A 231 7.42 -1.52 14.72
CA PHE A 231 8.56 -1.34 13.83
C PHE A 231 9.84 -1.84 14.49
N VAL A 232 10.52 -2.79 13.87
CA VAL A 232 11.73 -3.41 14.41
C VAL A 232 12.94 -2.95 13.61
N THR A 233 14.02 -2.59 14.31
CA THR A 233 15.32 -2.38 13.65
C THR A 233 15.99 -3.73 13.46
N ASP A 234 16.27 -4.08 12.21
CA ASP A 234 16.95 -5.32 11.84
C ASP A 234 18.26 -4.99 11.08
N PRO A 235 19.41 -5.60 11.43
CA PRO A 235 20.70 -5.29 10.80
C PRO A 235 20.79 -5.55 9.29
N ASP A 236 19.93 -6.41 8.75
CA ASP A 236 19.91 -6.74 7.32
C ASP A 236 19.29 -5.60 6.48
N TYR A 237 18.61 -4.65 7.13
CA TYR A 237 17.87 -3.58 6.47
C TYR A 237 18.36 -2.19 6.88
N SER A 238 18.30 -1.25 5.93
CA SER A 238 18.71 0.14 6.17
C SER A 238 17.67 0.99 6.90
N GLN A 239 16.43 0.49 7.01
CA GLN A 239 15.32 1.17 7.66
C GLN A 239 14.50 0.17 8.49
N PRO A 240 13.79 0.62 9.54
CA PRO A 240 12.98 -0.27 10.35
C PRO A 240 11.94 -1.04 9.52
N ILE A 241 11.80 -2.32 9.81
CA ILE A 241 10.83 -3.21 9.16
C ILE A 241 9.51 -3.20 9.94
N ASN A 242 8.42 -3.43 9.25
CA ASN A 242 7.12 -3.75 9.81
C ASN A 242 6.84 -5.23 9.49
N PRO A 243 7.18 -6.16 10.41
CA PRO A 243 7.07 -7.57 10.11
C PRO A 243 5.61 -8.01 10.00
N LEU A 244 5.36 -8.96 9.10
CA LEU A 244 4.09 -9.66 9.05
C LEU A 244 4.10 -10.80 10.07
N LEU A 245 2.95 -11.07 10.67
CA LEU A 245 2.73 -12.21 11.54
C LEU A 245 1.65 -13.08 10.90
N VAL A 246 2.02 -14.32 10.60
CA VAL A 246 1.14 -15.35 10.06
C VAL A 246 0.72 -16.26 11.21
N ILE A 247 -0.58 -16.50 11.36
CA ILE A 247 -1.12 -17.35 12.41
C ILE A 247 -2.07 -18.37 11.80
N VAL A 248 -1.96 -19.61 12.27
CA VAL A 248 -2.99 -20.63 12.05
C VAL A 248 -3.52 -21.12 13.39
N PHE A 249 -4.82 -20.95 13.57
CA PHE A 249 -5.55 -21.42 14.75
C PHE A 249 -6.43 -22.61 14.36
N ASP A 250 -6.29 -23.72 15.07
CA ASP A 250 -7.19 -24.87 14.92
C ASP A 250 -8.38 -24.72 15.87
N LYS A 251 -9.58 -24.54 15.29
CA LYS A 251 -10.81 -24.34 16.07
C LYS A 251 -11.17 -25.55 16.93
N LYS A 252 -10.71 -26.75 16.58
CA LYS A 252 -11.05 -27.97 17.32
C LYS A 252 -10.22 -28.11 18.59
N SER A 253 -8.92 -27.86 18.50
CA SER A 253 -8.02 -27.89 19.66
C SER A 253 -8.00 -26.59 20.44
N GLU A 254 -8.54 -25.50 19.87
CA GLU A 254 -8.50 -24.13 20.42
C GLU A 254 -7.07 -23.63 20.62
N MET A 255 -6.16 -24.03 19.73
CA MET A 255 -4.73 -23.76 19.82
C MET A 255 -4.21 -23.10 18.54
N ILE A 256 -3.21 -22.23 18.70
CA ILE A 256 -2.34 -21.83 17.59
C ILE A 256 -1.45 -23.02 17.25
N VAL A 257 -1.61 -23.54 16.03
CA VAL A 257 -0.88 -24.71 15.53
C VAL A 257 0.28 -24.32 14.61
N PHE A 258 0.30 -23.07 14.15
CA PHE A 258 1.40 -22.49 13.38
C PHE A 258 1.45 -20.98 13.62
N GLN A 259 2.67 -20.47 13.75
CA GLN A 259 2.94 -19.04 13.83
C GLN A 259 4.31 -18.77 13.21
N GLU A 260 4.39 -17.77 12.35
CA GLU A 260 5.65 -17.32 11.76
C GLU A 260 5.67 -15.79 11.66
N MET A 261 6.83 -15.18 11.94
CA MET A 261 7.05 -13.76 11.73
C MET A 261 7.90 -13.58 10.49
N LEU A 262 7.37 -12.84 9.52
CA LEU A 262 7.97 -12.63 8.22
C LEU A 262 8.62 -11.26 8.12
N LYS A 263 9.81 -11.27 7.53
CA LYS A 263 10.56 -10.09 7.08
C LYS A 263 10.05 -9.63 5.72
N PRO A 264 10.41 -8.41 5.27
CA PRO A 264 9.90 -7.84 4.02
C PRO A 264 10.24 -8.62 2.75
N ASP A 265 11.30 -9.43 2.76
CA ASP A 265 11.73 -10.22 1.60
C ASP A 265 11.19 -11.66 1.61
N ASP A 266 10.47 -12.05 2.68
CA ASP A 266 9.83 -13.37 2.74
C ASP A 266 8.56 -13.40 1.89
N ASP A 267 8.25 -14.57 1.32
CA ASP A 267 7.06 -14.77 0.49
C ASP A 267 5.90 -15.31 1.34
N GLU A 268 5.02 -14.40 1.78
CA GLU A 268 3.88 -14.75 2.63
C GLU A 268 2.84 -15.64 1.93
N ILE A 269 2.75 -15.56 0.60
CA ILE A 269 1.84 -16.37 -0.21
C ILE A 269 2.34 -17.81 -0.26
N GLN A 270 3.62 -17.98 -0.56
CA GLN A 270 4.28 -19.28 -0.61
C GLN A 270 4.30 -19.96 0.77
N LEU A 271 4.53 -19.20 1.85
CA LEU A 271 4.46 -19.74 3.21
C LEU A 271 3.06 -20.33 3.52
N ALA A 272 2.00 -19.58 3.22
CA ALA A 272 0.63 -20.03 3.48
C ALA A 272 0.29 -21.28 2.63
N LEU A 273 0.73 -21.31 1.38
CA LEU A 273 0.62 -22.48 0.50
C LEU A 273 1.34 -23.71 1.07
N ASP A 274 2.61 -23.56 1.45
CA ASP A 274 3.42 -24.65 1.97
C ASP A 274 2.89 -25.18 3.31
N PHE A 275 2.37 -24.29 4.16
CA PHE A 275 1.65 -24.68 5.36
C PHE A 275 0.48 -25.60 5.01
N LEU A 276 -0.42 -25.18 4.11
CA LEU A 276 -1.62 -25.95 3.80
C LEU A 276 -1.29 -27.29 3.11
N VAL A 277 -0.32 -27.29 2.19
CA VAL A 277 0.19 -28.51 1.55
C VAL A 277 0.69 -29.49 2.61
N SER A 278 1.55 -29.02 3.52
CA SER A 278 2.12 -29.85 4.59
C SER A 278 1.04 -30.37 5.52
N TYR A 279 0.09 -29.51 5.91
CA TYR A 279 -1.03 -29.85 6.76
C TYR A 279 -1.89 -30.95 6.14
N ILE A 280 -2.27 -30.83 4.86
CA ILE A 280 -3.07 -31.84 4.17
C ILE A 280 -2.32 -33.17 4.14
N LEU A 281 -1.03 -33.17 3.81
CA LEU A 281 -0.24 -34.40 3.72
C LEU A 281 -0.07 -35.11 5.06
N GLN A 282 -0.02 -34.36 6.16
CA GLN A 282 0.21 -34.90 7.49
C GLN A 282 -1.08 -35.28 8.22
N TYR A 283 -2.10 -34.43 8.15
CA TYR A 283 -3.32 -34.53 8.96
C TYR A 283 -4.59 -34.76 8.15
N GLY A 284 -4.51 -34.70 6.82
CA GLY A 284 -5.66 -34.76 5.94
C GLY A 284 -6.27 -33.40 5.64
N ARG A 285 -7.23 -33.38 4.71
CA ARG A 285 -7.87 -32.13 4.27
C ARG A 285 -8.76 -31.55 5.38
N PRO A 286 -8.58 -30.28 5.78
CA PRO A 286 -9.52 -29.60 6.67
C PRO A 286 -10.88 -29.46 5.99
N ARG A 287 -11.94 -29.31 6.79
CA ARG A 287 -13.30 -29.09 6.26
C ARG A 287 -13.46 -27.66 5.75
N THR A 288 -13.02 -26.72 6.57
CA THR A 288 -13.17 -25.29 6.34
C THR A 288 -11.90 -24.57 6.75
N ILE A 289 -11.51 -23.58 5.96
CA ILE A 289 -10.53 -22.56 6.30
C ILE A 289 -11.26 -21.21 6.34
N TYR A 290 -11.14 -20.52 7.46
CA TYR A 290 -11.64 -19.17 7.66
C TYR A 290 -10.49 -18.18 7.54
N PHE A 291 -10.73 -17.05 6.89
CA PHE A 291 -9.73 -16.01 6.68
C PHE A 291 -10.40 -14.63 6.63
N LYS A 292 -9.61 -13.56 6.75
CA LYS A 292 -10.06 -12.19 6.47
C LYS A 292 -9.14 -11.44 5.50
N ASN A 293 -7.84 -11.65 5.60
CA ASN A 293 -6.87 -10.99 4.73
C ASN A 293 -6.91 -11.55 3.27
N PRO A 294 -7.06 -10.70 2.23
CA PRO A 294 -7.04 -11.12 0.83
C PRO A 294 -5.78 -11.88 0.39
N ILE A 295 -4.63 -11.67 1.02
CA ILE A 295 -3.41 -12.44 0.72
C ILE A 295 -3.60 -13.93 1.01
N VAL A 296 -4.35 -14.28 2.07
CA VAL A 296 -4.69 -15.68 2.35
C VAL A 296 -5.56 -16.26 1.23
N TRP A 297 -6.44 -15.45 0.64
CA TRP A 297 -7.20 -15.85 -0.54
C TRP A 297 -6.30 -16.04 -1.77
N CYS A 298 -5.36 -15.12 -2.02
CA CYS A 298 -4.37 -15.24 -3.09
C CYS A 298 -3.63 -16.57 -3.01
N ALA A 299 -3.17 -16.91 -1.81
CA ALA A 299 -2.45 -18.15 -1.55
C ALA A 299 -3.33 -19.39 -1.71
N LEU A 300 -4.50 -19.41 -1.09
CA LEU A 300 -5.20 -20.68 -0.82
C LEU A 300 -6.37 -20.98 -1.76
N SER A 301 -6.91 -20.00 -2.47
CA SER A 301 -8.17 -20.13 -3.22
C SER A 301 -8.16 -21.28 -4.23
N GLU A 302 -7.20 -21.31 -5.14
CA GLU A 302 -7.13 -22.33 -6.19
C GLU A 302 -6.84 -23.73 -5.61
N LEU A 303 -5.93 -23.84 -4.65
CA LEU A 303 -5.66 -25.10 -3.95
C LEU A 303 -6.92 -25.62 -3.25
N CYS A 304 -7.65 -24.74 -2.56
CA CYS A 304 -8.88 -25.10 -1.86
C CYS A 304 -9.98 -25.56 -2.82
N ILE A 305 -10.18 -24.87 -3.96
CA ILE A 305 -11.12 -25.28 -5.01
C ILE A 305 -10.78 -26.69 -5.50
N GLN A 306 -9.52 -26.92 -5.86
CA GLN A 306 -9.07 -28.21 -6.38
C GLN A 306 -9.17 -29.34 -5.34
N CYS A 307 -8.90 -29.05 -4.08
CA CYS A 307 -8.98 -30.02 -2.97
C CYS A 307 -10.38 -30.12 -2.36
N LYS A 308 -11.36 -29.34 -2.83
CA LYS A 308 -12.73 -29.25 -2.29
C LYS A 308 -12.74 -28.91 -0.79
N ILE A 309 -11.90 -27.98 -0.38
CA ILE A 309 -11.86 -27.42 0.98
C ILE A 309 -12.67 -26.12 0.95
N ALA A 310 -13.57 -25.93 1.91
CA ALA A 310 -14.34 -24.69 1.97
C ALA A 310 -13.44 -23.54 2.44
N LEU A 311 -13.34 -22.47 1.66
CA LEU A 311 -12.61 -21.25 2.03
C LEU A 311 -13.64 -20.13 2.27
N LYS A 312 -13.69 -19.57 3.48
CA LYS A 312 -14.75 -18.64 3.91
C LYS A 312 -14.20 -17.37 4.54
N ILE A 313 -14.64 -16.22 4.04
CA ILE A 313 -14.40 -14.94 4.70
C ILE A 313 -15.18 -14.91 6.02
N SER A 314 -14.54 -14.48 7.12
CA SER A 314 -15.19 -14.36 8.42
C SER A 314 -14.51 -13.31 9.30
N LYS A 315 -15.23 -12.79 10.30
CA LYS A 315 -14.62 -12.03 11.39
C LYS A 315 -13.88 -12.99 12.32
N LEU A 316 -12.70 -12.60 12.79
CA LEU A 316 -11.77 -13.50 13.50
C LEU A 316 -11.42 -12.98 14.90
N PRO A 317 -12.40 -12.71 15.79
CA PRO A 317 -12.14 -11.97 17.04
C PRO A 317 -11.08 -12.61 17.96
N LEU A 318 -10.99 -13.95 17.99
CA LEU A 318 -9.96 -14.65 18.77
C LEU A 318 -8.54 -14.40 18.24
N VAL A 319 -8.39 -14.28 16.93
CA VAL A 319 -7.10 -14.00 16.30
C VAL A 319 -6.79 -12.51 16.39
N ASP A 320 -7.81 -11.65 16.31
CA ASP A 320 -7.69 -10.20 16.49
C ASP A 320 -7.14 -9.86 17.89
N GLU A 321 -7.70 -10.46 18.95
CA GLU A 321 -7.21 -10.32 20.34
C GLU A 321 -5.74 -10.77 20.49
N TYR A 322 -5.33 -11.80 19.74
CA TYR A 322 -3.95 -12.25 19.73
C TYR A 322 -3.02 -11.23 19.06
N PHE A 323 -3.40 -10.67 17.91
CA PHE A 323 -2.65 -9.60 17.25
C PHE A 323 -2.52 -8.37 18.15
N GLU A 324 -3.59 -7.95 18.82
CA GLU A 324 -3.55 -6.86 19.80
C GLU A 324 -2.58 -7.15 20.95
N THR A 325 -2.56 -8.38 21.45
CA THR A 325 -1.63 -8.78 22.51
C THR A 325 -0.18 -8.65 22.05
N ILE A 326 0.14 -9.11 20.83
CA ILE A 326 1.49 -9.01 20.27
C ILE A 326 1.89 -7.53 20.05
N ARG A 327 0.98 -6.73 19.49
CA ARG A 327 1.19 -5.28 19.26
C ARG A 327 1.50 -4.50 20.55
N ASN A 328 0.98 -4.94 21.70
CA ASN A 328 1.23 -4.30 22.99
C ASN A 328 2.58 -4.70 23.64
N ILE A 329 3.23 -5.75 23.13
CA ILE A 329 4.50 -6.28 23.68
C ILE A 329 5.71 -5.82 22.86
N LEU A 330 5.50 -5.58 21.56
CA LEU A 330 6.48 -4.99 20.64
C LEU A 330 6.51 -3.46 20.78
#